data_AF-M4QIJ3-F1
#
_entry.id   AF-M4QIJ3-F1
#
_cell.length_a   1.000
_cell.length_b   1.000
_cell.length_c   1.000
_cell.angle_alpha   90.00
_cell.angle_beta   90.00
_cell.angle_gamma   90.00
#
_symmetry.space_group_name_H-M   'P 1'
#
loop_
_entity.id
_entity.type
_entity.pdbx_description
1 polymer ?
#
loop_
_entity_poly.entity_id
_entity_poly.type
_entity_poly.pdbx_seq_one_letter_code
_entity_poly.pdbx_strand_id
1 'polypeptide(L)'
;RPDTYTDKYDNVDLDEVLSNRRLLVPYVHCLLEQGKCAPDAKELKEHIREALENACGKCTDAQQSGTRRVIGHLINKEPEFWKQLNAKYDPNNKYTKKYEKELKEVQEDKQNH
;
A
#
# COMPACT_ATOMS: atom_id res chain seq x y z
N ARG A 1 -10.58 24.34 2.49
CA ARG A 1 -9.75 23.18 2.04
C ARG A 1 -10.66 21.96 2.06
N PRO A 2 -10.56 21.03 1.11
CA PRO A 2 -11.35 19.80 1.16
C PRO A 2 -10.97 19.01 2.42
N ASP A 3 -11.97 18.36 3.03
CA ASP A 3 -11.78 17.53 4.22
C ASP A 3 -11.10 16.19 3.89
N THR A 4 -11.09 15.80 2.61
CA THR A 4 -10.50 14.55 2.08
C THR A 4 -9.41 14.78 1.03
N TYR A 5 -8.64 13.74 0.73
CA TYR A 5 -7.76 13.69 -0.44
C TYR A 5 -8.59 13.74 -1.75
N THR A 6 -7.91 14.03 -2.87
CA THR A 6 -8.57 14.01 -4.18
C THR A 6 -9.09 12.61 -4.50
N ASP A 7 -10.30 12.53 -5.03
CA ASP A 7 -10.98 11.31 -5.50
C ASP A 7 -10.68 10.98 -6.97
N LYS A 8 -9.86 11.80 -7.64
CA LYS A 8 -9.54 11.71 -9.07
C LYS A 8 -9.02 10.33 -9.49
N TYR A 9 -8.37 9.62 -8.56
CA TYR A 9 -7.76 8.32 -8.80
C TYR A 9 -8.48 7.17 -8.07
N ASP A 10 -9.68 7.41 -7.52
CA ASP A 10 -10.46 6.36 -6.83
C ASP A 10 -10.95 5.26 -7.79
N ASN A 11 -10.93 5.53 -9.11
CA ASN A 11 -11.28 4.57 -10.17
C ASN A 11 -10.08 3.81 -10.76
N VAL A 12 -8.89 3.90 -10.15
CA VAL A 12 -7.74 3.07 -10.58
C VAL A 12 -8.08 1.60 -10.38
N ASP A 13 -7.86 0.78 -11.41
CA ASP A 13 -8.04 -0.67 -11.32
C ASP A 13 -6.90 -1.31 -10.51
N LEU A 14 -7.10 -1.35 -9.19
CA LEU A 14 -6.16 -1.96 -8.27
C LEU A 14 -6.00 -3.45 -8.52
N ASP A 15 -7.00 -4.15 -9.05
CA ASP A 15 -6.89 -5.58 -9.33
C ASP A 15 -5.96 -5.85 -10.50
N GLU A 16 -6.04 -5.05 -11.55
CA GLU A 16 -5.11 -5.13 -12.67
C GLU A 16 -3.67 -4.83 -12.23
N VAL A 17 -3.48 -3.76 -11.44
CA VAL A 17 -2.15 -3.37 -10.95
C VAL A 17 -1.56 -4.45 -10.04
N LEU A 18 -2.34 -4.98 -9.10
CA LEU A 18 -1.86 -5.98 -8.14
C LEU A 18 -1.66 -7.36 -8.77
N SER A 19 -2.46 -7.74 -9.78
CA SER A 19 -2.29 -9.02 -10.48
C SER A 19 -1.17 -9.00 -11.52
N ASN A 20 -0.75 -7.81 -11.99
CA ASN A 20 0.28 -7.66 -13.00
C ASN A 20 1.55 -7.03 -12.42
N ARG A 21 2.55 -7.87 -12.12
CA ARG A 21 3.84 -7.43 -11.57
C ARG A 21 4.55 -6.38 -12.43
N ARG A 22 4.34 -6.35 -13.76
CA ARG A 22 4.91 -5.33 -14.65
C ARG A 22 4.32 -3.95 -14.42
N LEU A 23 3.07 -3.87 -13.95
CA LEU A 23 2.41 -2.64 -13.53
C LEU A 23 2.79 -2.31 -12.08
N LEU A 24 2.74 -3.29 -11.17
CA LEU A 24 3.05 -3.08 -9.75
C LEU A 24 4.46 -2.52 -9.48
N VAL A 25 5.49 -3.10 -10.12
CA VAL A 25 6.89 -2.75 -9.84
C VAL A 25 7.20 -1.27 -10.05
N PRO A 26 6.80 -0.64 -11.18
CA PRO A 26 6.90 0.81 -11.35
C PRO A 26 6.25 1.64 -10.23
N TYR A 27 5.09 1.23 -9.71
CA TYR A 27 4.45 1.93 -8.59
C TYR A 27 5.29 1.81 -7.32
N VAL A 28 5.75 0.60 -6.99
CA VAL A 28 6.60 0.40 -5.81
C VAL A 28 7.91 1.17 -5.93
N HIS A 29 8.56 1.14 -7.09
CA HIS A 29 9.79 1.90 -7.32
C HIS A 29 9.57 3.40 -7.21
N CYS A 30 8.43 3.92 -7.70
CA CYS A 30 8.06 5.32 -7.48
C CYS A 30 7.99 5.67 -5.98
N LEU A 31 7.30 4.84 -5.19
CA LEU A 31 7.18 5.03 -3.74
C LEU A 31 8.55 4.94 -3.05
N LEU A 32 9.42 4.05 -3.51
CA LEU A 32 10.79 3.93 -2.99
C LEU A 32 11.75 5.02 -3.50
N GLU A 33 11.32 5.89 -4.43
CA GLU A 33 12.13 6.92 -5.10
C GLU A 33 13.23 6.34 -6.01
N GLN A 34 12.99 5.15 -6.54
CA GLN A 34 13.89 4.40 -7.41
C GLN A 34 13.45 4.44 -8.89
N GLY A 35 12.38 5.17 -9.21
CA GLY A 35 11.83 5.23 -10.55
C GLY A 35 10.89 6.42 -10.79
N LYS A 36 10.40 6.53 -12.02
CA LYS A 36 9.39 7.53 -12.40
C LYS A 36 8.05 7.18 -11.77
N CYS A 37 7.32 8.20 -11.36
CA CYS A 37 5.97 8.08 -10.83
C CYS A 37 4.93 8.37 -11.92
N ALA A 38 3.94 7.49 -12.05
CA ALA A 38 2.68 7.85 -12.66
C ALA A 38 1.97 8.93 -11.80
N PRO A 39 1.07 9.75 -12.37
CA PRO A 39 0.42 10.85 -11.64
C PRO A 39 -0.32 10.41 -10.36
N ASP A 40 -0.97 9.25 -10.42
CA ASP A 40 -1.68 8.62 -9.30
C ASP A 40 -0.73 8.03 -8.26
N ALA A 41 0.34 7.35 -8.69
CA ALA A 41 1.40 6.87 -7.81
C ALA A 41 2.10 8.02 -7.07
N LYS A 42 2.24 9.17 -7.73
CA LYS A 42 2.82 10.39 -7.16
C LYS A 42 1.91 10.96 -6.06
N GLU A 43 0.60 11.04 -6.31
CA GLU A 43 -0.38 11.47 -5.31
C GLU A 43 -0.31 10.58 -4.07
N LEU A 44 -0.33 9.25 -4.26
CA LEU A 44 -0.17 8.29 -3.17
C LEU A 44 1.13 8.51 -2.39
N LYS A 45 2.26 8.70 -3.09
CA LYS A 45 3.56 8.96 -2.48
C LYS A 45 3.57 10.20 -1.59
N GLU A 46 2.88 11.26 -2.00
CA GLU A 46 2.82 12.53 -1.27
C GLU A 46 1.99 12.40 0.02
N HIS A 47 0.98 11.53 0.04
CA HIS A 47 0.05 11.38 1.16
C HIS A 47 0.28 10.17 2.06
N ILE A 48 1.06 9.16 1.63
CA ILE A 48 1.22 7.89 2.37
C ILE A 48 1.71 8.08 3.82
N ARG A 49 2.58 9.05 4.09
CA ARG A 49 3.09 9.32 5.45
C ARG A 49 2.01 9.90 6.35
N GLU A 50 1.31 10.92 5.86
CA GLU A 50 0.19 11.55 6.58
C GLU A 50 -0.94 10.54 6.81
N ALA A 51 -1.25 9.73 5.79
CA ALA A 51 -2.27 8.68 5.88
C ALA A 51 -1.88 7.62 6.90
N LEU A 52 -0.62 7.19 6.97
CA LEU A 52 -0.17 6.28 8.02
C LEU A 52 -0.26 6.94 9.41
N GLU A 53 0.21 8.18 9.54
CA GLU A 53 0.22 8.91 10.82
C GLU A 53 -1.16 9.16 11.40
N ASN A 54 -2.12 9.50 10.54
CA ASN A 54 -3.50 9.84 10.91
C ASN A 54 -4.48 8.69 10.67
N ALA A 55 -4.00 7.45 10.47
CA ALA A 55 -4.82 6.28 10.20
C ALA A 55 -5.84 6.49 9.05
N CYS A 56 -5.41 7.14 7.98
CA CYS A 56 -6.20 7.48 6.80
C CYS A 56 -7.36 8.44 7.10
N GLY A 57 -7.24 9.32 8.10
CA GLY A 57 -8.32 10.23 8.52
C GLY A 57 -8.86 11.20 7.46
N LYS A 58 -8.20 11.32 6.30
CA LYS A 58 -8.65 12.10 5.13
C LYS A 58 -8.88 11.25 3.87
N CYS A 59 -8.74 9.94 3.97
CA CYS A 59 -8.94 9.04 2.86
C CYS A 59 -10.44 8.85 2.60
N THR A 60 -10.83 8.81 1.33
CA THR A 60 -12.17 8.37 0.93
C THR A 60 -12.38 6.89 1.28
N ASP A 61 -13.64 6.43 1.33
CA ASP A 61 -13.93 5.01 1.59
C ASP A 61 -13.27 4.09 0.56
N ALA A 62 -13.20 4.53 -0.70
CA ALA A 62 -12.51 3.83 -1.78
C ALA A 62 -11.00 3.74 -1.51
N GLN A 63 -10.37 4.83 -1.08
CA GLN A 63 -8.95 4.87 -0.73
C GLN A 63 -8.63 4.02 0.49
N GLN A 64 -9.50 3.98 1.49
CA GLN A 64 -9.33 3.12 2.67
C GLN A 64 -9.38 1.63 2.29
N SER A 65 -10.39 1.23 1.51
CA SER A 65 -10.53 -0.13 1.01
C SER A 65 -9.36 -0.52 0.11
N GLY A 66 -9.00 0.34 -0.85
CA GLY A 66 -7.87 0.14 -1.75
C GLY A 66 -6.55 0.00 -1.01
N THR A 67 -6.30 0.84 -0.01
CA THR A 67 -5.09 0.78 0.83
C THR A 67 -4.96 -0.56 1.53
N ARG A 68 -6.04 -1.08 2.14
CA ARG A 68 -6.01 -2.40 2.81
C ARG A 68 -5.70 -3.52 1.82
N ARG A 69 -6.25 -3.48 0.61
CA ARG A 69 -6.00 -4.47 -0.45
C ARG A 69 -4.54 -4.45 -0.91
N VAL A 70 -3.99 -3.26 -1.19
CA VAL A 70 -2.59 -3.10 -1.62
C VAL A 70 -1.64 -3.58 -0.52
N ILE A 71 -1.86 -3.14 0.73
CA ILE A 71 -1.02 -3.57 1.85
C ILE A 71 -1.10 -5.09 2.04
N GLY A 72 -2.29 -5.68 2.01
CA GLY A 72 -2.45 -7.13 2.11
C GLY A 72 -1.73 -7.88 1.00
N HIS A 73 -1.81 -7.41 -0.24
CA HIS A 73 -1.07 -8.00 -1.34
C HIS A 73 0.45 -7.91 -1.13
N LEU A 74 0.96 -6.75 -0.73
CA LEU A 74 2.39 -6.56 -0.49
C LEU A 74 2.91 -7.46 0.65
N ILE A 75 2.17 -7.57 1.76
CA ILE A 75 2.54 -8.44 2.89
C ILE A 75 2.61 -9.91 2.45
N ASN A 76 1.63 -10.38 1.68
CA ASN A 76 1.46 -11.82 1.40
C ASN A 76 2.17 -12.28 0.12
N LYS A 77 2.32 -11.41 -0.88
CA LYS A 77 2.84 -11.77 -2.22
C LYS A 77 4.18 -11.10 -2.56
N GLU A 78 4.47 -9.93 -1.99
CA GLU A 78 5.68 -9.16 -2.29
C GLU A 78 6.43 -8.70 -1.01
N PRO A 79 6.82 -9.65 -0.12
CA PRO A 79 7.33 -9.32 1.22
C PRO A 79 8.63 -8.52 1.19
N GLU A 80 9.45 -8.63 0.14
CA GLU A 80 10.66 -7.82 -0.02
C GLU A 80 10.33 -6.35 -0.28
N PHE A 81 9.34 -6.08 -1.12
CA PHE A 81 8.87 -4.71 -1.35
C PHE A 81 8.17 -4.15 -0.12
N TRP A 82 7.38 -4.98 0.58
CA TRP A 82 6.78 -4.60 1.86
C TRP A 82 7.84 -4.14 2.88
N LYS A 83 8.92 -4.91 3.05
CA LYS A 83 10.03 -4.54 3.95
C LYS A 83 10.67 -3.21 3.58
N GLN A 84 10.91 -2.97 2.29
CA GLN A 84 11.52 -1.71 1.82
C GLN A 84 10.60 -0.51 2.05
N LEU A 85 9.31 -0.65 1.74
CA LEU A 85 8.31 0.39 1.96
C LEU A 85 8.15 0.69 3.44
N ASN A 86 8.10 -0.35 4.28
CA ASN A 86 8.07 -0.21 5.73
C ASN A 86 9.29 0.55 6.26
N ALA A 87 10.51 0.19 5.84
CA ALA A 87 11.72 0.89 6.24
C ALA A 87 11.70 2.38 5.86
N LYS A 88 11.06 2.74 4.73
CA LYS A 88 10.95 4.12 4.26
C LYS A 88 9.88 4.93 4.99
N TYR A 89 8.71 4.34 5.22
CA TYR A 89 7.51 5.07 5.65
C TYR A 89 7.10 4.82 7.11
N ASP A 90 7.48 3.69 7.70
CA ASP A 90 7.20 3.34 9.09
C ASP A 90 8.41 2.66 9.75
N PRO A 91 9.58 3.35 9.86
CA PRO A 91 10.81 2.75 10.41
C PRO A 91 10.66 2.26 11.85
N ASN A 92 9.69 2.78 12.60
CA ASN A 92 9.39 2.38 13.98
C ASN A 92 8.39 1.21 14.07
N ASN A 93 7.91 0.70 12.93
CA ASN A 93 6.91 -0.37 12.82
C ASN A 93 5.63 -0.08 13.63
N LYS A 94 5.21 1.18 13.70
CA LYS A 94 4.03 1.63 14.46
C LYS A 94 2.74 1.11 13.81
N TYR A 95 2.68 1.10 12.49
CA TYR A 95 1.51 0.71 11.69
C TYR A 95 1.71 -0.63 11.00
N THR A 96 2.94 -0.93 10.58
CA THR A 96 3.29 -2.19 9.92
C THR A 96 2.89 -3.39 10.76
N LYS A 97 3.16 -3.39 12.08
CA LYS A 97 2.72 -4.47 12.98
C LYS A 97 1.20 -4.67 13.02
N LYS A 98 0.44 -3.58 12.96
CA LYS A 98 -1.03 -3.62 12.93
C LYS A 98 -1.50 -4.28 11.64
N TYR A 99 -0.99 -3.83 10.50
CA TYR A 99 -1.38 -4.38 9.20
C TYR A 99 -0.90 -5.81 8.98
N GLU A 100 0.31 -6.16 9.41
CA GLU A 100 0.79 -7.54 9.41
C GLU A 100 -0.10 -8.44 10.27
N LYS A 101 -0.56 -7.97 11.43
CA LYS A 101 -1.48 -8.76 12.25
C LYS A 101 -2.87 -8.90 11.59
N GLU A 102 -3.36 -7.85 10.95
CA GLU A 102 -4.72 -7.79 10.38
C GLU A 102 -4.83 -8.46 9.00
N LEU A 103 -3.79 -8.38 8.17
CA LEU A 103 -3.85 -8.69 6.73
C LEU A 103 -2.88 -9.79 6.31
N LYS A 104 -1.96 -10.22 7.16
CA LYS A 104 -1.16 -11.40 6.88
C LYS A 104 -2.11 -12.60 6.87
N GLU A 105 -2.21 -13.23 5.72
CA GLU A 105 -2.87 -14.52 5.63
C GLU A 105 -2.03 -15.49 6.48
N VAL A 106 -2.65 -16.11 7.47
CA VAL A 106 -2.03 -17.25 8.13
C VAL A 106 -1.92 -18.32 7.05
N GLN A 107 -0.74 -18.47 6.48
CA GLN A 107 -0.38 -19.72 5.84
C GLN A 107 -0.31 -20.73 7.00
N GLU A 108 -1.46 -21.28 7.38
CA GLU A 108 -1.45 -22.56 8.09
C GLU A 108 -0.68 -23.49 7.18
N ASP A 109 0.43 -23.97 7.71
CA ASP A 109 1.33 -24.91 7.09
C ASP A 109 0.54 -25.94 6.26
N LYS A 110 0.72 -25.92 4.93
CA LYS A 110 0.53 -27.12 4.11
C LYS A 110 1.66 -28.11 4.39
N GLN A 111 1.86 -28.41 5.67
CA GLN A 111 2.80 -29.38 6.19
C GLN A 111 2.17 -30.06 7.41
N ASN A 112 1.09 -30.81 7.19
CA ASN A 112 0.73 -31.99 7.98
C ASN A 112 -0.48 -32.74 7.37
N HIS A 113 -0.19 -33.62 6.41
CA HIS A 113 -0.56 -35.05 6.31
C HIS A 113 -0.64 -35.49 4.86
#